data_AF-A0A2M9P3M1-F1
#
_entry.id   AF-A0A2M9P3M1-F1
#
_cell.length_a   1.000
_cell.length_b   1.000
_cell.length_c   1.000
_cell.angle_alpha   90.00
_cell.angle_beta   90.00
_cell.angle_gamma   90.00
#
_symmetry.space_group_name_H-M   'P 1'
#
loop_
_entity.id
_entity.type
_entity.pdbx_description
1 polymer ?
#
loop_
_entity_poly.entity_id
_entity_poly.type
_entity_poly.pdbx_seq_one_letter_code
_entity_poly.pdbx_strand_id
1 'polypeptide(L)'
;HTDLYDFVANVEGAEKIFELLTPALKEKDAKLAEEIQQRFDEVYALLEKHKEGDGYISYTDLKESEVKELSQAIDALAEPLSQIGIVTEES
;
A
#
# COMPACT_ATOMS: atom_id res chain seq x y z
N HIS A 1 -19.02 2.39 -8.71
CA HIS A 1 -17.71 1.73 -8.53
C HIS A 1 -17.13 2.25 -7.24
N THR A 2 -17.21 1.43 -6.21
CA THR A 2 -16.53 1.57 -4.92
C THR A 2 -16.46 0.14 -4.42
N ASP A 3 -15.76 -0.71 -5.14
CA ASP A 3 -15.49 -2.06 -4.65
C ASP A 3 -14.19 -2.00 -3.84
N LEU A 4 -14.16 -2.63 -2.67
CA LEU A 4 -12.93 -2.81 -1.91
C LEU A 4 -11.91 -3.63 -2.73
N TYR A 5 -12.37 -4.46 -3.69
CA TYR A 5 -11.51 -5.12 -4.67
C TYR A 5 -10.73 -4.14 -5.55
N ASP A 6 -11.37 -3.08 -6.08
CA ASP A 6 -10.69 -2.08 -6.91
C ASP A 6 -9.58 -1.38 -6.10
N PHE A 7 -9.83 -1.16 -4.81
CA PHE A 7 -8.87 -0.60 -3.89
C PHE A 7 -7.68 -1.54 -3.65
N VAL A 8 -7.96 -2.81 -3.33
CA VAL A 8 -6.93 -3.83 -3.10
C VAL A 8 -6.04 -3.98 -4.34
N ALA A 9 -6.63 -4.04 -5.52
CA ALA A 9 -5.89 -4.16 -6.78
C ALA A 9 -4.93 -2.98 -7.03
N ASN A 10 -5.30 -1.75 -6.61
CA ASN A 10 -4.40 -0.60 -6.70
C ASN A 10 -3.20 -0.72 -5.75
N VAL A 11 -3.42 -1.23 -4.53
CA VAL A 11 -2.35 -1.48 -3.55
C VAL A 11 -1.40 -2.56 -4.06
N GLU A 12 -1.93 -3.68 -4.55
CA GLU A 12 -1.15 -4.77 -5.16
C GLU A 12 -0.32 -4.29 -6.37
N GLY A 13 -0.92 -3.43 -7.20
CA GLY A 13 -0.23 -2.82 -8.34
C GLY A 13 0.95 -1.94 -7.91
N ALA A 14 0.77 -1.15 -6.86
CA ALA A 14 1.83 -0.31 -6.30
C ALA A 14 2.95 -1.17 -5.66
N GLU A 15 2.59 -2.23 -4.93
CA GLU A 15 3.55 -3.15 -4.33
C GLU A 15 4.38 -3.84 -5.41
N LYS A 16 3.75 -4.26 -6.52
CA LYS A 16 4.48 -4.87 -7.63
C LYS A 16 5.56 -3.95 -8.22
N ILE A 17 5.27 -2.66 -8.35
CA ILE A 17 6.25 -1.66 -8.80
C ILE A 17 7.37 -1.51 -7.76
N PHE A 18 7.01 -1.43 -6.47
CA PHE A 18 7.98 -1.36 -5.39
C PHE A 18 8.92 -2.58 -5.37
N GLU A 19 8.39 -3.80 -5.50
CA GLU A 19 9.19 -5.03 -5.56
C GLU A 19 10.22 -5.00 -6.70
N LEU A 20 9.82 -4.53 -7.89
CA LEU A 20 10.69 -4.41 -9.05
C LEU A 20 11.83 -3.41 -8.82
N LEU A 21 11.56 -2.34 -8.07
CA LEU A 21 12.53 -1.28 -7.78
C LEU A 21 13.34 -1.53 -6.49
N THR A 22 12.89 -2.45 -5.64
CA THR A 22 13.48 -2.73 -4.32
C THR A 22 14.98 -3.03 -4.36
N PRO A 23 15.53 -3.82 -5.31
CA PRO A 23 16.97 -4.05 -5.37
C PRO A 23 17.78 -2.76 -5.52
N ALA A 24 17.39 -1.90 -6.48
CA ALA A 24 18.05 -0.61 -6.72
C ALA A 24 17.81 0.37 -5.58
N LEU A 25 16.60 0.38 -5.01
CA LEU A 25 16.27 1.22 -3.87
C LEU A 25 17.10 0.84 -2.64
N LYS A 26 17.29 -0.45 -2.34
CA LYS A 26 18.10 -0.89 -1.19
C LYS A 26 19.57 -0.52 -1.31
N GLU A 27 20.11 -0.45 -2.51
CA GLU A 27 21.49 0.01 -2.74
C GLU A 27 21.66 1.50 -2.40
N LYS A 28 20.62 2.31 -2.62
CA LYS A 28 20.64 3.76 -2.39
C LYS A 28 20.14 4.15 -1.00
N ASP A 29 19.02 3.58 -0.57
CA ASP A 29 18.35 3.87 0.69
C ASP A 29 17.58 2.64 1.20
N ALA A 30 18.28 1.77 1.93
CA ALA A 30 17.67 0.60 2.55
C ALA A 30 16.61 0.95 3.61
N LYS A 31 16.70 2.13 4.26
CA LYS A 31 15.72 2.54 5.28
C LYS A 31 14.40 2.91 4.63
N LEU A 32 14.44 3.63 3.51
CA LEU A 32 13.24 3.94 2.74
C LEU A 32 12.58 2.66 2.23
N ALA A 33 13.37 1.68 1.76
CA ALA A 33 12.82 0.38 1.36
C ALA A 33 12.13 -0.36 2.53
N GLU A 34 12.73 -0.36 3.72
CA GLU A 34 12.13 -0.94 4.93
C GLU A 34 10.85 -0.21 5.35
N GLU A 35 10.84 1.12 5.29
CA GLU A 35 9.67 1.93 5.60
C GLU A 35 8.51 1.63 4.65
N ILE A 36 8.77 1.59 3.34
CA ILE A 36 7.72 1.28 2.35
C ILE A 36 7.14 -0.11 2.57
N GLN A 37 7.99 -1.12 2.84
CA GLN A 37 7.51 -2.47 3.15
C GLN A 37 6.62 -2.47 4.39
N GLN A 38 7.03 -1.79 5.46
CA GLN A 38 6.23 -1.67 6.68
C GLN A 38 4.86 -1.03 6.39
N ARG A 39 4.80 0.00 5.53
CA ARG A 39 3.54 0.64 5.15
C ARG A 39 2.62 -0.29 4.37
N PHE A 40 3.15 -1.11 3.46
CA PHE A 40 2.36 -2.15 2.80
C PHE A 40 1.81 -3.15 3.82
N ASP A 41 2.64 -3.65 4.73
CA ASP A 41 2.22 -4.60 5.77
C ASP A 41 1.09 -4.01 6.65
N GLU A 42 1.18 -2.72 7.01
CA GLU A 42 0.14 -2.00 7.76
C GLU A 42 -1.18 -1.94 6.98
N VAL A 43 -1.15 -1.61 5.68
CA VAL A 43 -2.34 -1.58 4.81
C VAL A 43 -2.96 -2.98 4.70
N TYR A 44 -2.17 -4.01 4.45
CA TYR A 44 -2.69 -5.38 4.33
C TYR A 44 -3.25 -5.92 5.64
N ALA A 45 -2.66 -5.57 6.79
CA ALA A 45 -3.20 -5.94 8.09
C ALA A 45 -4.57 -5.32 8.36
N LEU A 46 -4.85 -4.12 7.83
CA LEU A 46 -6.19 -3.52 7.88
C LEU A 46 -7.15 -4.24 6.93
N LEU A 47 -6.73 -4.49 5.69
CA LEU A 47 -7.53 -5.18 4.68
C LEU A 47 -7.93 -6.60 5.11
N GLU A 48 -7.06 -7.33 5.80
CA GLU A 48 -7.32 -8.68 6.31
C GLU A 48 -8.58 -8.75 7.19
N LYS A 49 -8.87 -7.68 7.94
CA LYS A 49 -10.06 -7.59 8.80
C LYS A 49 -11.37 -7.60 8.02
N HIS A 50 -11.31 -7.36 6.71
CA HIS A 50 -12.44 -7.19 5.81
C HIS A 50 -12.54 -8.30 4.78
N LYS A 51 -11.75 -9.38 4.92
CA LYS A 51 -11.85 -10.55 4.05
C LYS A 51 -13.14 -11.34 4.29
N GLU A 52 -13.75 -11.79 3.20
CA GLU A 52 -14.89 -12.69 3.19
C GLU A 52 -14.68 -13.78 2.14
N GLY A 53 -14.46 -15.02 2.59
CA GLY A 53 -14.07 -16.13 1.72
C GLY A 53 -12.74 -15.87 1.03
N ASP A 54 -12.73 -15.98 -0.31
CA ASP A 54 -11.56 -15.67 -1.16
C ASP A 54 -11.47 -14.17 -1.53
N GLY A 55 -12.31 -13.34 -0.91
CA GLY A 55 -12.58 -11.97 -1.31
C GLY A 55 -12.60 -10.97 -0.17
N TYR A 56 -13.24 -9.83 -0.44
CA TYR A 56 -13.48 -8.77 0.51
C TYR A 56 -14.96 -8.40 0.57
N ILE A 57 -15.42 -7.92 1.73
CA ILE A 57 -16.75 -7.31 1.86
C ILE A 57 -16.90 -6.11 0.92
N SER A 58 -18.16 -5.74 0.62
CA SER A 58 -18.42 -4.51 -0.14
C SER A 58 -17.92 -3.29 0.62
N TYR A 59 -17.36 -2.31 -0.09
CA TYR A 59 -16.99 -1.02 0.49
C TYR A 59 -18.16 -0.34 1.22
N THR A 60 -19.40 -0.56 0.76
CA THR A 60 -20.61 -0.01 1.38
C THR A 60 -20.90 -0.57 2.77
N ASP A 61 -20.29 -1.70 3.11
CA ASP A 61 -20.48 -2.40 4.38
C ASP A 61 -19.44 -1.99 5.42
N LEU A 62 -18.44 -1.18 5.02
CA LEU A 62 -17.46 -0.60 5.93
C LEU A 62 -18.09 0.50 6.79
N LYS A 63 -17.70 0.54 8.07
CA LYS A 63 -17.98 1.68 8.94
C LYS A 63 -17.15 2.88 8.52
N GLU A 64 -17.66 4.08 8.79
CA GLU A 64 -16.93 5.33 8.54
C GLU A 64 -15.54 5.35 9.21
N SER A 65 -15.42 4.78 10.41
CA SER A 65 -14.13 4.65 11.10
C SER A 65 -13.14 3.72 10.37
N GLU A 66 -13.63 2.63 9.78
CA GLU A 66 -12.82 1.66 9.04
C GLU A 66 -12.35 2.25 7.70
N VAL A 67 -13.24 2.98 7.01
CA VAL A 67 -12.88 3.77 5.82
C VAL A 67 -11.79 4.77 6.15
N LYS A 68 -11.93 5.50 7.26
CA LYS A 68 -10.94 6.48 7.69
C LYS A 68 -9.59 5.83 8.02
N GLU A 69 -9.57 4.69 8.71
CA GLU A 69 -8.34 3.94 9.00
C GLU A 69 -7.63 3.51 7.72
N LEU A 70 -8.35 2.95 6.75
CA LEU A 70 -7.80 2.57 5.45
C LEU A 70 -7.24 3.78 4.69
N SER A 71 -7.98 4.90 4.64
CA SER A 71 -7.49 6.12 3.98
C SER A 71 -6.21 6.65 4.62
N GLN A 72 -6.12 6.66 5.95
CA GLN A 72 -4.92 7.14 6.65
C GLN A 72 -3.71 6.25 6.39
N ALA A 73 -3.89 4.92 6.34
CA ALA A 73 -2.81 4.00 6.00
C ALA A 73 -2.32 4.20 4.56
N ILE A 74 -3.21 4.49 3.61
CA ILE A 74 -2.84 4.79 2.23
C ILE A 74 -2.11 6.12 2.10
N ASP A 75 -2.56 7.17 2.78
CA ASP A 75 -1.84 8.45 2.78
C ASP A 75 -0.41 8.26 3.33
N ALA A 76 -0.27 7.46 4.38
CA ALA A 76 1.03 7.12 4.98
C ALA A 76 1.91 6.25 4.08
N LEU A 77 1.33 5.42 3.21
CA LEU A 77 2.05 4.65 2.19
C LEU A 77 2.45 5.52 0.98
N ALA A 78 1.59 6.45 0.57
CA ALA A 78 1.80 7.28 -0.60
C ALA A 78 3.01 8.20 -0.47
N GLU A 79 3.25 8.76 0.73
CA GLU A 79 4.38 9.64 1.00
C GLU A 79 5.74 8.97 0.68
N PRO A 80 6.12 7.83 1.29
CA PRO A 80 7.40 7.20 0.99
C PRO A 80 7.46 6.60 -0.42
N LEU A 81 6.34 6.14 -1.00
CA LEU A 81 6.32 5.70 -2.41
C LEU A 81 6.70 6.83 -3.38
N SER A 82 6.28 8.07 -3.10
CA SER A 82 6.62 9.23 -3.93
C SER A 82 8.13 9.50 -4.00
N GLN A 83 8.89 9.04 -2.99
CA GLN A 83 10.34 9.23 -2.90
C GLN A 83 11.13 8.26 -3.78
N ILE A 84 10.53 7.14 -4.23
CA ILE A 84 11.22 6.14 -5.05
C ILE A 84 11.75 6.76 -6.34
N GLY A 85 10.93 7.57 -7.03
CA GLY A 85 11.33 8.23 -8.28
C GLY A 85 12.53 9.15 -8.09
N ILE A 86 12.51 9.95 -7.02
CA ILE A 86 13.58 10.90 -6.68
C ILE A 86 14.89 10.14 -6.42
N VAL A 87 14.85 9.10 -5.58
CA VAL A 87 16.04 8.34 -5.20
C VAL A 87 16.61 7.55 -6.38
N THR A 88 15.76 6.98 -7.23
CA THR A 88 16.20 6.15 -8.37
C THR A 88 16.70 6.96 -9.57
N GLU A 89 16.19 8.18 -9.79
CA GLU A 89 16.62 9.08 -10.88
C GLU A 89 17.96 9.79 -10.63
N GLU A 90 18.41 9.94 -9.37
CA GLU A 90 19.74 10.48 -9.04
C GLU A 90 20.90 9.49 -9.37
N SER A 91 20.81 8.75 -10.46
CA SER A 91 21.81 7.79 -10.97
C SER A 91 22.65 8.37 -12.10
#